data_AF-A0A6P8HFD9-F1
#
_entry.id   AF-A0A6P8HFD9-F1
#
_cell.length_a   1.000
_cell.length_b   1.000
_cell.length_c   1.000
_cell.angle_alpha   90.00
_cell.angle_beta   90.00
_cell.angle_gamma   90.00
#
_symmetry.space_group_name_H-M   'P 1'
#
loop_
_entity.id
_entity.type
_entity.pdbx_description
1 polymer ?
#
loop_
_entity_poly.entity_id
_entity_poly.type
_entity_poly.pdbx_seq_one_letter_code
_entity_poly.pdbx_strand_id
1 'polypeptide(L)'
;MSIEKTKQDVNSINKSVMEIQKHLECSICLEMLSNPYSTKCNHQFCWECINNFIQRCGKKSTNKWFCPLCKSSVSRRSLTANPKLAEIINAVHGLKNAIVADTECTQDDTR
;
A
#
# COMPACT_ATOMS: atom_id res chain seq x y z
N MET A 1 -21.81 25.42 -14.67
CA MET A 1 -21.19 24.74 -15.84
C MET A 1 -19.69 24.46 -15.68
N SER A 2 -18.77 25.43 -15.73
CA SER A 2 -17.32 25.10 -15.69
C SER A 2 -16.85 24.53 -14.34
N ILE A 3 -17.33 25.11 -13.22
CA ILE A 3 -16.96 24.67 -11.86
C ILE A 3 -17.50 23.26 -11.55
N GLU A 4 -18.72 22.94 -11.98
CA GLU A 4 -19.33 21.61 -11.79
C GLU A 4 -18.58 20.52 -12.55
N LYS A 5 -18.14 20.83 -13.77
CA LYS A 5 -17.34 19.91 -14.57
C LYS A 5 -15.99 19.62 -13.89
N THR A 6 -15.31 20.64 -13.39
CA THR A 6 -14.05 20.48 -12.63
C THR A 6 -14.24 19.63 -11.38
N LYS A 7 -15.33 19.83 -10.61
CA LYS A 7 -15.65 18.99 -9.44
C LYS A 7 -15.90 17.52 -9.82
N GLN A 8 -16.57 17.28 -10.94
CA GLN A 8 -16.81 15.92 -11.44
C GLN A 8 -15.51 15.23 -11.87
N ASP A 9 -14.60 15.95 -12.53
CA ASP A 9 -13.29 15.44 -12.94
C ASP A 9 -12.42 15.08 -11.71
N VAL A 10 -12.39 15.94 -10.68
CA VAL A 10 -11.68 15.67 -9.41
C VAL A 10 -12.24 14.42 -8.70
N ASN A 11 -13.56 14.27 -8.64
CA ASN A 11 -14.19 13.07 -8.06
C ASN A 11 -13.81 11.79 -8.81
N SER A 12 -13.72 11.83 -10.14
CA SER A 12 -13.27 10.69 -10.94
C SER A 12 -11.81 10.34 -10.65
N ILE A 13 -10.94 11.36 -10.54
CA ILE A 13 -9.52 11.16 -10.20
C ILE A 13 -9.41 10.55 -8.80
N ASN A 14 -10.14 11.07 -7.82
CA ASN A 14 -10.13 10.55 -6.46
C ASN A 14 -10.52 9.06 -6.42
N LYS A 15 -11.55 8.67 -7.16
CA LYS A 15 -11.96 7.27 -7.28
C LYS A 15 -10.84 6.38 -7.82
N SER A 16 -10.13 6.83 -8.86
CA SER A 16 -8.98 6.10 -9.42
C SER A 16 -7.82 6.01 -8.43
N VAL A 17 -7.51 7.09 -7.70
CA VAL A 17 -6.47 7.10 -6.67
C VAL A 17 -6.79 6.13 -5.54
N MET A 18 -8.04 6.09 -5.08
CA MET A 18 -8.49 5.12 -4.06
C MET A 18 -8.35 3.67 -4.53
N GLU A 19 -8.63 3.39 -5.81
CA GLU A 19 -8.46 2.04 -6.34
C GLU A 19 -6.98 1.64 -6.44
N ILE A 20 -6.11 2.56 -6.87
CA ILE A 20 -4.65 2.34 -6.87
C ILE A 20 -4.16 2.09 -5.45
N GLN A 21 -4.64 2.85 -4.46
CA GLN A 21 -4.26 2.68 -3.07
C GLN A 21 -4.53 1.24 -2.58
N LYS A 22 -5.68 0.65 -2.89
CA LYS A 22 -6.00 -0.73 -2.48
C LYS A 22 -5.00 -1.75 -3.00
N HIS A 23 -4.47 -1.55 -4.21
CA HIS A 23 -3.45 -2.41 -4.78
C HIS A 23 -2.07 -2.27 -4.10
N LEU A 24 -1.89 -1.22 -3.30
CA LEU A 24 -0.67 -0.92 -2.56
C LEU A 24 -0.79 -1.22 -1.06
N GLU A 25 -1.85 -1.91 -0.64
CA GLU A 25 -2.06 -2.32 0.74
C GLU A 25 -1.33 -3.64 1.06
N CYS A 26 -0.79 -3.71 2.27
CA CYS A 26 -0.19 -4.92 2.78
C CYS A 26 -1.28 -5.87 3.27
N SER A 27 -1.34 -7.08 2.73
CA SER A 27 -2.33 -8.08 3.14
C SER A 27 -2.14 -8.64 4.57
N ILE A 28 -1.14 -8.17 5.33
CA ILE A 28 -0.90 -8.55 6.72
C ILE A 28 -1.43 -7.49 7.68
N CYS A 29 -1.03 -6.23 7.52
CA CYS A 29 -1.48 -5.13 8.40
C CYS A 29 -2.69 -4.36 7.86
N LEU A 30 -3.09 -4.60 6.61
CA LEU A 30 -4.20 -3.92 5.91
C LEU A 30 -4.00 -2.41 5.74
N GLU A 31 -2.76 -1.96 5.88
CA GLU A 31 -2.35 -0.57 5.66
C GLU A 31 -1.52 -0.49 4.38
N MET A 32 -1.38 0.72 3.84
CA MET A 32 -0.49 1.00 2.72
C MET A 32 0.94 0.52 3.02
N LEU A 33 1.57 -0.12 2.04
CA LEU A 33 2.87 -0.77 2.20
C LEU A 33 3.96 0.20 2.70
N SER A 34 4.50 -0.05 3.89
CA SER A 34 5.66 0.66 4.43
C SER A 34 6.93 -0.19 4.27
N ASN A 35 7.96 0.37 3.64
CA ASN A 35 9.19 -0.34 3.27
C ASN A 35 8.88 -1.69 2.58
N PRO A 36 8.31 -1.67 1.36
CA PRO A 36 7.83 -2.87 0.70
C PRO A 36 8.97 -3.82 0.35
N TYR A 37 8.75 -5.10 0.66
CA TYR A 37 9.59 -6.20 0.22
C TYR A 37 8.81 -7.13 -0.71
N SER A 38 9.45 -7.48 -1.82
CA SER A 38 8.95 -8.43 -2.79
C SER A 38 9.44 -9.85 -2.46
N THR A 39 8.52 -10.79 -2.54
CA THR A 39 8.80 -12.24 -2.51
C THR A 39 9.10 -12.75 -3.92
N LYS A 40 9.69 -13.95 -4.05
CA LYS A 40 9.90 -14.62 -5.36
C LYS A 40 8.60 -14.92 -6.12
N CYS A 41 7.47 -14.99 -5.42
CA CYS A 41 6.15 -15.13 -6.03
C CYS A 41 5.49 -13.78 -6.34
N ASN A 42 6.25 -12.69 -6.36
CA ASN A 42 5.84 -11.32 -6.70
C ASN A 42 4.83 -10.65 -5.74
N HIS A 43 4.45 -11.30 -4.65
CA HIS A 43 3.65 -10.66 -3.60
C HIS A 43 4.51 -9.71 -2.76
N GLN A 44 3.90 -8.61 -2.32
CA GLN A 44 4.54 -7.50 -1.63
C GLN A 44 3.95 -7.33 -0.23
N PHE A 45 4.82 -7.06 0.74
CA PHE A 45 4.45 -6.87 2.14
C PHE A 45 5.35 -5.80 2.78
N CYS A 46 4.90 -5.18 3.87
CA CYS A 46 5.79 -4.36 4.69
C CYS A 46 6.93 -5.23 5.23
N TRP A 47 8.14 -4.67 5.28
CA TRP A 47 9.31 -5.36 5.85
C TRP A 47 9.00 -6.00 7.20
N GLU A 48 8.48 -5.21 8.14
CA GLU A 48 8.17 -5.67 9.49
C GLU A 48 7.13 -6.79 9.49
N CYS A 49 6.10 -6.66 8.65
CA CYS A 49 5.02 -7.63 8.56
C CYS A 49 5.53 -9.00 8.11
N ILE A 50 6.24 -9.07 6.97
CA ILE A 50 6.74 -10.34 6.45
C ILE A 50 7.87 -10.90 7.31
N ASN A 51 8.72 -10.05 7.87
CA ASN A 51 9.79 -10.47 8.76
C ASN A 51 9.25 -11.09 10.06
N ASN A 52 8.24 -10.47 10.68
CA ASN A 52 7.58 -11.00 11.88
C ASN A 52 6.85 -12.30 11.59
N PHE A 53 6.18 -12.41 10.44
CA PHE A 53 5.52 -13.63 9.99
C PHE A 53 6.52 -14.81 9.91
N ILE A 54 7.63 -14.61 9.19
CA ILE A 54 8.68 -15.62 9.01
C ILE A 54 9.28 -16.05 10.35
N GLN A 55 9.59 -15.10 11.24
CA GLN A 55 10.16 -15.39 12.55
C GLN A 55 9.22 -16.23 13.42
N ARG A 56 7.90 -15.97 13.38
CA ARG A 56 6.90 -16.74 14.10
C ARG A 56 6.77 -18.16 13.55
N CYS A 57 6.80 -18.33 12.23
CA CYS A 57 6.74 -19.63 11.58
C CYS A 57 8.00 -20.48 11.83
N GLY A 58 9.18 -19.88 11.84
CA GLY A 58 10.45 -20.59 12.08
C GLY A 58 10.60 -21.18 13.49
N LYS A 59 9.85 -20.68 14.48
CA LYS A 59 9.83 -21.22 15.86
C LYS A 59 8.95 -22.45 16.01
N LYS A 60 8.03 -22.72 15.07
CA LYS A 60 7.22 -23.92 15.05
C LYS A 60 7.94 -24.96 14.19
N SER A 61 8.14 -26.16 14.74
CA SER A 61 8.98 -27.28 14.28
C SER A 61 8.90 -27.73 12.80
N THR A 62 8.14 -27.06 11.93
CA THR A 62 7.93 -27.42 10.52
C THR A 62 8.90 -26.77 9.54
N ASN A 63 9.78 -25.85 10.00
CA ASN A 63 10.93 -25.28 9.28
C ASN A 63 10.66 -24.76 7.85
N LYS A 64 9.39 -24.49 7.52
CA LYS A 64 8.95 -24.06 6.19
C LYS A 64 8.34 -22.67 6.30
N TRP A 65 9.03 -21.72 5.68
CA TRP A 65 8.57 -20.34 5.53
C TRP A 65 7.84 -20.23 4.18
N PHE A 66 6.68 -19.59 4.17
CA PHE A 66 5.80 -19.53 3.01
C PHE A 66 5.18 -18.13 2.85
N CYS A 67 4.74 -17.82 1.63
CA CYS A 67 4.01 -16.60 1.33
C CYS A 67 2.61 -16.67 1.99
N PRO A 68 2.19 -15.65 2.76
CA PRO A 68 0.85 -15.61 3.35
C PRO A 68 -0.30 -15.69 2.35
N LEU A 69 -0.08 -15.24 1.10
CA LEU A 69 -1.11 -15.17 0.06
C LEU A 69 -1.22 -16.47 -0.75
N CYS A 70 -0.11 -16.93 -1.34
CA CYS A 70 -0.13 -18.06 -2.27
C CYS A 70 0.55 -19.33 -1.74
N LYS A 71 1.05 -19.32 -0.50
CA LYS A 71 1.73 -20.45 0.17
C LYS A 71 3.01 -20.94 -0.52
N SER A 72 3.51 -20.22 -1.54
CA SER A 72 4.82 -20.51 -2.16
C SER A 72 5.94 -20.41 -1.13
N SER A 73 7.01 -21.19 -1.30
CA SER A 73 8.16 -21.12 -0.39
C SER A 73 8.81 -19.74 -0.43
N VAL A 74 8.99 -19.14 0.75
CA VAL A 74 9.64 -17.83 0.93
C VAL A 74 10.73 -18.01 1.96
N SER A 75 11.93 -17.50 1.71
CA SER A 75 12.98 -17.40 2.73
C SER A 75 13.28 -15.93 3.06
N ARG A 76 13.80 -15.62 4.24
CA ARG A 76 14.32 -14.28 4.59
C ARG A 76 15.36 -13.80 3.57
N ARG A 77 16.19 -14.71 3.03
CA ARG A 77 17.19 -14.42 1.97
C ARG A 77 16.57 -14.19 0.59
N SER A 78 15.32 -14.58 0.38
CA SER A 78 14.62 -14.37 -0.89
C SER A 78 13.68 -13.17 -0.87
N LEU A 79 13.63 -12.43 0.24
CA LEU A 79 12.94 -11.15 0.31
C LEU A 79 13.84 -10.07 -0.25
N THR A 80 13.33 -9.29 -1.19
CA THR A 80 14.09 -8.20 -1.82
C THR A 80 13.37 -6.88 -1.55
N ALA A 81 14.10 -5.87 -1.08
CA ALA A 81 13.54 -4.53 -0.93
C ALA A 81 13.11 -3.99 -2.31
N ASN A 82 11.98 -3.28 -2.36
CA ASN A 82 11.49 -2.67 -3.59
C ASN A 82 11.40 -1.15 -3.41
N PRO A 83 12.52 -0.41 -3.49
CA PRO A 83 12.54 1.04 -3.28
C PRO A 83 11.68 1.78 -4.30
N LYS A 84 11.59 1.28 -5.54
CA LYS A 84 10.76 1.88 -6.58
C LYS A 84 9.27 1.83 -6.22
N LEU A 85 8.81 0.72 -5.65
CA LEU A 85 7.45 0.64 -5.15
C LEU A 85 7.23 1.63 -4.00
N ALA A 86 8.20 1.80 -3.11
CA ALA A 86 8.12 2.78 -2.03
C ALA A 86 7.95 4.22 -2.55
N GLU A 87 8.68 4.58 -3.61
CA GLU A 87 8.51 5.88 -4.29
C GLU A 87 7.10 6.06 -4.86
N ILE A 88 6.55 5.03 -5.53
CA ILE A 88 5.19 5.05 -6.09
C ILE A 88 4.16 5.21 -4.97
N ILE A 89 4.30 4.46 -3.89
CA ILE A 89 3.44 4.54 -2.71
C ILE A 89 3.42 5.95 -2.13
N ASN A 90 4.60 6.56 -1.96
CA ASN A 90 4.72 7.93 -1.48
C ASN A 90 4.06 8.95 -2.43
N ALA A 91 4.20 8.77 -3.73
CA ALA A 91 3.56 9.61 -4.72
C ALA A 91 2.02 9.51 -4.66
N VAL A 92 1.48 8.28 -4.53
CA VAL A 92 0.03 8.05 -4.37
C VAL A 92 -0.49 8.67 -3.07
N HIS A 93 0.28 8.58 -1.98
CA HIS A 93 -0.05 9.24 -0.73
C HIS A 93 -0.09 10.77 -0.87
N GLY A 94 0.89 11.35 -1.57
CA GLY A 94 0.91 12.78 -1.90
C GLY A 94 -0.31 13.21 -2.71
N LEU A 95 -0.68 12.43 -3.73
CA LEU A 95 -1.88 12.69 -4.54
C LEU A 95 -3.16 12.64 -3.72
N LYS A 96 -3.31 11.62 -2.86
CA LYS A 96 -4.45 11.51 -1.95
C LYS A 96 -4.57 12.72 -1.04
N ASN A 97 -3.47 13.14 -0.42
CA ASN A 97 -3.48 14.27 0.51
C ASN A 97 -3.80 15.59 -0.18
N ALA A 98 -3.31 15.79 -1.41
CA ALA A 98 -3.65 16.97 -2.21
C ALA A 98 -5.15 17.01 -2.54
N ILE A 99 -5.75 15.88 -2.94
CA ILE A 99 -7.19 15.78 -3.21
C ILE A 99 -8.01 16.09 -1.94
N VAL A 100 -7.60 15.55 -0.80
CA VAL A 100 -8.27 15.80 0.49
C VAL A 100 -8.19 17.28 0.85
N ALA A 101 -7.00 17.89 0.76
CA ALA A 101 -6.80 19.32 1.03
C ALA A 101 -7.68 20.21 0.13
N ASP A 102 -7.80 19.88 -1.16
CA ASP A 102 -8.68 20.61 -2.10
C ASP A 102 -10.16 20.44 -1.76
N THR A 103 -10.57 19.29 -1.22
CA THR A 103 -11.96 19.07 -0.77
C THR A 103 -12.26 19.70 0.59
N GLU A 104 -11.28 19.75 1.51
CA GLU A 104 -11.42 20.29 2.87
C GLU A 104 -11.30 21.82 2.93
N CYS A 105 -10.69 22.46 1.92
CA CYS A 105 -10.65 23.93 1.81
C CYS A 105 -12.03 24.60 1.56
N THR A 106 -13.14 23.85 1.61
CA THR A 106 -14.50 24.38 1.46
C THR A 106 -15.27 24.55 2.78
N GLN A 107 -14.62 24.34 3.94
CA GLN A 107 -15.32 24.40 5.25
C GLN A 107 -14.82 25.44 6.25
N ASP A 108 -13.89 26.34 5.90
CA ASP A 108 -13.37 27.34 6.86
C ASP A 108 -13.66 28.81 6.50
N ASP A 109 -14.74 29.07 5.74
CA ASP A 109 -15.25 30.43 5.45
C ASP A 109 -16.71 30.60 5.92
N THR A 110 -17.00 30.27 7.18
CA THR A 110 -18.19 30.81 7.85
C THR A 110 -17.89 31.13 9.31
N ARG A 111 -17.39 32.36 9.55
CA ARG A 111 -17.60 33.09 10.80
C ARG A 111 -18.01 34.52 10.52
#